data_AF-A0A7W4V015-F1
#
_entry.id   AF-A0A7W4V015-F1
#
_cell.length_a   1.000
_cell.length_b   1.000
_cell.length_c   1.000
_cell.angle_alpha   90.00
_cell.angle_beta   90.00
_cell.angle_gamma   90.00
#
_symmetry.space_group_name_H-M   'P 1'
#
loop_
_entity.id
_entity.type
_entity.pdbx_description
1 polymer ?
#
loop_
_entity_poly.entity_id
_entity_poly.type
_entity_poly.pdbx_seq_one_letter_code
_entity_poly.pdbx_strand_id
1 'polypeptide(L)'
;MIDFPRTDSRPADSPRRRRSALAAAILTAALVVGGAVASTAASAASDRVDVTWTTTNTWTTGFQASVDVANGSTTKLAPWQVRFTFPHTLVSIWSAVQQPSEPGTLTVGAPSWATALTPGAKTNFGLTATKAGTAAIVPAGCSIVGLPAGVSVPCSVNGGPVGGGGTTTQTATPTPTATATPTPTPTPTATQTPSPTPTTGGLQVTWSTTSEWTAGFQSAVRVRNTSGASLSPWQLSFDTAATVVSLWDGTAATTAGGFSVTAPSYAKSLPAGGEITFGLTSNKAAGAGLVPTACRVVGADLPCTINGTTSTPEPTPTPTPTPTPTPTVPAPSGSLLVAPYVDLGLWPTADLTAFSQASGVSAVTAAFVVADRSSACSPTWAGYTAYTIGGAQDFQSNIAAFQSAGGRVVASFGGAVNDELARVCIDPAKVLAAYTKVVTRFGLDRVDFDIEGADVSDAAANQRRATAVAALQKQRAAAGHPLQVTLTLPVMPYGLLDSGLRTIREFAAAGVQLSAVNLMTMDYGTGVTDMAKAAIDAATATAAQLKTVSAYAALSDAQRRALVAVTPMIGVNDTGEVFTLANATTVAAYAKANGLAGLGWWELTRDQPCTGGIPAYMCTGMSSTRWAYSKAFVAAAR
;
A
#
# COMPACT_ATOMS: atom_id res chain seq x y z
N MET A 1 65.83 -16.90 17.63
CA MET A 1 66.84 -17.98 17.54
C MET A 1 66.69 -18.80 18.82
N ILE A 2 66.71 -20.14 18.72
CA ILE A 2 66.55 -21.10 19.85
C ILE A 2 65.11 -21.17 20.43
N ASP A 3 64.61 -22.29 20.97
CA ASP A 3 64.35 -23.65 20.40
C ASP A 3 63.33 -24.39 21.32
N PHE A 4 62.77 -25.53 20.89
CA PHE A 4 61.90 -26.42 21.72
C PHE A 4 62.73 -27.46 22.53
N PRO A 5 62.11 -28.22 23.48
CA PRO A 5 61.64 -29.58 23.14
C PRO A 5 60.38 -30.11 23.91
N ARG A 6 59.90 -31.29 23.47
CA ARG A 6 58.81 -32.15 24.01
C ARG A 6 59.33 -33.26 24.95
N THR A 7 58.40 -33.93 25.65
CA THR A 7 58.23 -35.42 25.71
C THR A 7 56.75 -35.73 26.03
N ASP A 8 55.96 -36.42 25.18
CA ASP A 8 55.71 -37.89 25.08
C ASP A 8 54.92 -38.50 26.28
N SER A 9 53.99 -39.47 26.14
CA SER A 9 53.96 -40.65 25.24
C SER A 9 52.56 -41.16 24.80
N ARG A 10 52.54 -42.05 23.80
CA ARG A 10 51.43 -42.97 23.35
C ARG A 10 51.73 -44.44 23.84
N PRO A 11 51.01 -45.56 23.52
CA PRO A 11 50.05 -45.84 22.40
C PRO A 11 48.86 -46.84 22.64
N ALA A 12 48.11 -47.11 21.54
CA ALA A 12 47.33 -48.34 21.19
C ALA A 12 46.05 -48.68 22.01
N ASP A 13 45.03 -49.42 21.51
CA ASP A 13 44.78 -50.05 20.19
C ASP A 13 43.26 -50.15 19.88
N SER A 14 42.87 -50.62 18.68
CA SER A 14 41.48 -50.97 18.29
C SER A 14 41.28 -52.50 18.13
N PRO A 15 40.04 -53.05 18.20
CA PRO A 15 39.32 -53.32 16.95
C PRO A 15 37.76 -53.32 17.02
N ARG A 16 37.14 -53.52 15.85
CA ARG A 16 35.69 -53.53 15.55
C ARG A 16 35.03 -54.91 15.78
N ARG A 17 33.73 -54.98 16.14
CA ARG A 17 32.59 -55.42 15.24
C ARG A 17 31.27 -55.85 15.95
N ARG A 18 30.17 -55.24 15.50
CA ARG A 18 28.86 -55.81 15.09
C ARG A 18 27.98 -56.71 16.03
N ARG A 19 26.71 -56.27 16.09
CA ARG A 19 25.42 -57.01 15.90
C ARG A 19 24.64 -57.58 17.11
N SER A 20 23.48 -56.94 17.34
CA SER A 20 22.12 -57.53 17.32
C SER A 20 21.50 -58.19 18.57
N ALA A 21 20.22 -57.79 18.77
CA ALA A 21 19.04 -58.62 19.09
C ALA A 21 18.50 -58.74 20.54
N LEU A 22 17.21 -58.37 20.68
CA LEU A 22 16.09 -59.01 21.45
C LEU A 22 16.27 -59.35 22.95
N ALA A 23 15.28 -59.32 23.86
CA ALA A 23 13.85 -58.96 23.93
C ALA A 23 13.32 -59.40 25.34
N ALA A 24 12.12 -58.95 25.73
CA ALA A 24 11.29 -59.45 26.87
C ALA A 24 11.91 -59.23 28.30
N ALA A 25 11.23 -59.30 29.46
CA ALA A 25 9.88 -59.72 29.90
C ALA A 25 9.63 -59.18 31.37
N ILE A 26 8.46 -59.16 32.06
CA ILE A 26 7.00 -59.24 31.74
C ILE A 26 6.16 -58.94 33.03
N LEU A 27 4.87 -58.49 32.93
CA LEU A 27 3.80 -58.46 33.99
C LEU A 27 4.00 -57.58 35.29
N THR A 28 3.01 -57.11 36.09
CA THR A 28 1.56 -56.74 35.95
C THR A 28 1.04 -56.08 37.26
N ALA A 29 0.03 -55.20 37.18
CA ALA A 29 -1.20 -55.24 38.01
C ALA A 29 -2.24 -54.17 37.56
N ALA A 30 -3.53 -54.50 37.54
CA ALA A 30 -4.66 -53.58 37.30
C ALA A 30 -5.35 -53.22 38.64
N LEU A 31 -6.09 -52.11 38.80
CA LEU A 31 -7.52 -51.87 38.51
C LEU A 31 -7.84 -50.41 38.97
N VAL A 32 -8.91 -49.69 38.59
CA VAL A 32 -9.84 -49.69 37.43
C VAL A 32 -10.59 -48.33 37.43
N VAL A 33 -10.87 -47.73 36.26
CA VAL A 33 -11.97 -46.73 36.09
C VAL A 33 -12.60 -46.94 34.71
N GLY A 34 -13.92 -47.14 34.67
CA GLY A 34 -14.71 -47.16 33.44
C GLY A 34 -15.27 -45.77 33.12
N GLY A 35 -15.24 -45.38 31.86
CA GLY A 35 -15.71 -44.08 31.39
C GLY A 35 -15.55 -43.93 29.89
N ALA A 36 -16.37 -44.66 29.12
CA ALA A 36 -16.30 -44.63 27.66
C ALA A 36 -16.81 -43.29 27.12
N VAL A 37 -15.91 -42.48 26.56
CA VAL A 37 -16.27 -41.44 25.58
C VAL A 37 -15.75 -41.93 24.24
N ALA A 38 -16.65 -42.08 23.27
CA ALA A 38 -16.29 -42.57 21.94
C ALA A 38 -15.41 -41.55 21.23
N SER A 39 -14.10 -41.81 21.16
CA SER A 39 -13.21 -41.12 20.23
C SER A 39 -13.61 -41.51 18.81
N THR A 40 -14.27 -40.59 18.10
CA THR A 40 -14.54 -40.75 16.67
C THR A 40 -13.23 -40.98 15.92
N ALA A 41 -13.24 -41.94 14.99
CA ALA A 41 -12.06 -42.27 14.21
C ALA A 41 -11.57 -41.05 13.44
N ALA A 42 -10.26 -40.78 13.51
CA ALA A 42 -9.63 -39.80 12.64
C ALA A 42 -9.87 -40.22 11.19
N SER A 43 -10.48 -39.34 10.40
CA SER A 43 -10.63 -39.54 8.95
C SER A 43 -9.25 -39.70 8.31
N ALA A 44 -9.10 -40.69 7.44
CA ALA A 44 -7.87 -40.90 6.70
C ALA A 44 -7.50 -39.62 5.93
N ALA A 45 -6.29 -39.11 6.16
CA ALA A 45 -5.81 -37.92 5.48
C ALA A 45 -5.73 -38.18 3.97
N SER A 46 -6.41 -37.36 3.19
CA SER A 46 -6.44 -37.43 1.74
C SER A 46 -5.16 -36.85 1.14
N ASP A 47 -4.50 -37.61 0.25
CA ASP A 47 -3.29 -37.19 -0.50
C ASP A 47 -3.65 -36.16 -1.59
N ARG A 48 -4.09 -34.98 -1.13
CA ARG A 48 -4.56 -33.85 -1.95
C ARG A 48 -4.40 -32.53 -1.20
N VAL A 49 -4.56 -31.42 -1.91
CA VAL A 49 -4.84 -30.13 -1.30
C VAL A 49 -6.34 -29.98 -1.08
N ASP A 50 -6.72 -29.71 0.15
CA ASP A 50 -8.10 -29.43 0.56
C ASP A 50 -8.27 -27.93 0.76
N VAL A 51 -9.12 -27.31 -0.07
CA VAL A 51 -9.52 -25.91 0.08
C VAL A 51 -10.88 -25.83 0.76
N THR A 52 -10.96 -25.09 1.87
CA THR A 52 -12.25 -24.70 2.47
C THR A 52 -12.54 -23.25 2.13
N TRP A 53 -13.52 -23.04 1.25
CA TRP A 53 -13.98 -21.72 0.81
C TRP A 53 -15.25 -21.33 1.55
N THR A 54 -15.12 -20.39 2.48
CA THR A 54 -16.23 -19.86 3.27
C THR A 54 -16.59 -18.46 2.79
N THR A 55 -17.75 -18.30 2.16
CA THR A 55 -18.30 -16.97 1.86
C THR A 55 -18.69 -16.29 3.17
N THR A 56 -17.90 -15.32 3.63
CA THR A 56 -18.10 -14.63 4.91
C THR A 56 -19.13 -13.52 4.81
N ASN A 57 -19.30 -12.91 3.63
CA ASN A 57 -20.32 -11.90 3.37
C ASN A 57 -20.73 -11.88 1.90
N THR A 58 -21.96 -11.45 1.59
CA THR A 58 -22.50 -11.36 0.23
C THR A 58 -23.47 -10.18 0.11
N TRP A 59 -23.27 -9.32 -0.89
CA TRP A 59 -24.15 -8.19 -1.22
C TRP A 59 -24.54 -8.22 -2.70
N THR A 60 -25.32 -7.25 -3.16
CA THR A 60 -25.90 -7.24 -4.53
C THR A 60 -24.85 -7.36 -5.63
N THR A 61 -23.74 -6.63 -5.51
CA THR A 61 -22.70 -6.51 -6.55
C THR A 61 -21.43 -7.29 -6.26
N GLY A 62 -21.30 -7.96 -5.10
CA GLY A 62 -20.05 -8.57 -4.67
C GLY A 62 -20.17 -9.47 -3.45
N PHE A 63 -19.04 -10.01 -3.01
CA PHE A 63 -18.93 -10.89 -1.86
C PHE A 63 -17.54 -10.81 -1.22
N GLN A 64 -17.43 -11.37 -0.01
CA GLN A 64 -16.19 -11.61 0.71
C GLN A 64 -16.08 -13.11 1.02
N ALA A 65 -14.86 -13.66 0.96
CA ALA A 65 -14.59 -15.03 1.33
C ALA A 65 -13.32 -15.15 2.19
N SER A 66 -13.34 -16.12 3.10
CA SER A 66 -12.16 -16.68 3.78
C SER A 66 -11.87 -18.06 3.17
N VAL A 67 -10.60 -18.34 2.90
CA VAL A 67 -10.15 -19.51 2.14
C VAL A 67 -9.00 -20.17 2.88
N ASP A 68 -9.28 -21.31 3.51
CA ASP A 68 -8.25 -22.18 4.08
C ASP A 68 -7.71 -23.11 3.00
N VAL A 69 -6.39 -23.26 2.92
CA VAL A 69 -5.70 -24.21 2.03
C VAL A 69 -4.89 -25.16 2.90
N ALA A 70 -5.29 -26.43 2.95
CA ALA A 70 -4.61 -27.49 3.68
C ALA A 70 -3.88 -28.42 2.71
N ASN A 71 -2.57 -28.57 2.86
CA ASN A 71 -1.81 -29.54 2.07
C ASN A 71 -1.84 -30.92 2.75
N GLY A 72 -2.86 -31.71 2.45
CA GLY A 72 -2.93 -33.13 2.84
C GLY A 72 -2.02 -34.04 2.01
N SER A 73 -1.44 -33.53 0.91
CA SER A 73 -0.58 -34.32 0.02
C SER A 73 0.83 -34.53 0.56
N THR A 74 1.50 -35.54 0.02
CA THR A 74 2.94 -35.80 0.27
C THR A 74 3.89 -34.80 -0.40
N THR A 75 3.40 -33.90 -1.27
CA THR A 75 4.23 -32.96 -2.04
C THR A 75 4.37 -31.62 -1.33
N LYS A 76 5.61 -31.14 -1.13
CA LYS A 76 5.87 -29.77 -0.66
C LYS A 76 5.61 -28.77 -1.78
N LEU A 77 4.76 -27.78 -1.53
CA LEU A 77 4.48 -26.68 -2.46
C LEU A 77 5.38 -25.48 -2.11
N ALA A 78 6.23 -25.02 -3.03
CA ALA A 78 7.15 -23.89 -2.80
C ALA A 78 7.63 -23.27 -4.14
N PRO A 79 7.15 -22.06 -4.53
CA PRO A 79 6.05 -21.33 -3.89
C PRO A 79 4.74 -22.11 -3.99
N TRP A 80 3.85 -22.00 -3.01
CA TRP A 80 2.49 -22.53 -3.16
C TRP A 80 1.66 -21.62 -4.07
N GLN A 81 0.90 -22.22 -5.00
CA GLN A 81 -0.06 -21.53 -5.85
C GLN A 81 -1.29 -22.41 -6.08
N VAL A 82 -2.49 -21.82 -5.91
CA VAL A 82 -3.78 -22.49 -6.12
C VAL A 82 -4.58 -21.68 -7.14
N ARG A 83 -5.08 -22.33 -8.19
CA ARG A 83 -5.97 -21.74 -9.18
C ARG A 83 -7.41 -22.20 -8.95
N PHE A 84 -8.35 -21.28 -9.11
CA PHE A 84 -9.79 -21.49 -9.00
C PHE A 84 -10.48 -21.15 -10.31
N THR A 85 -11.56 -21.86 -10.65
CA THR A 85 -12.55 -21.35 -11.61
C THR A 85 -13.26 -20.15 -10.98
N PHE A 86 -13.12 -18.98 -11.58
CA PHE A 86 -13.50 -17.71 -10.97
C PHE A 86 -13.93 -16.71 -12.06
N PRO A 87 -15.22 -16.68 -12.42
CA PRO A 87 -15.75 -15.72 -13.41
C PRO A 87 -15.89 -14.29 -12.84
N HIS A 88 -15.59 -14.11 -11.56
CA HIS A 88 -15.73 -12.88 -10.78
C HIS A 88 -14.49 -11.98 -10.91
N THR A 89 -14.64 -10.67 -10.68
CA THR A 89 -13.50 -9.76 -10.66
C THR A 89 -13.00 -9.62 -9.23
N LEU A 90 -11.74 -9.98 -8.98
CA LEU A 90 -11.10 -9.74 -7.68
C LEU A 90 -11.00 -8.23 -7.41
N VAL A 91 -11.35 -7.82 -6.18
CA VAL A 91 -11.25 -6.42 -5.72
C VAL A 91 -10.08 -6.26 -4.74
N SER A 92 -9.93 -7.19 -3.80
CA SER A 92 -8.79 -7.22 -2.89
C SER A 92 -8.51 -8.63 -2.38
N ILE A 93 -7.28 -8.87 -1.92
CA ILE A 93 -6.83 -10.12 -1.31
C ILE A 93 -5.86 -9.80 -0.16
N TRP A 94 -5.88 -10.58 0.92
CA TRP A 94 -4.96 -10.45 2.06
C TRP A 94 -4.45 -11.82 2.52
N SER A 95 -3.27 -11.84 3.14
CA SER A 95 -2.51 -13.05 3.49
C SER A 95 -2.09 -13.94 2.29
N ALA A 96 -2.31 -13.48 1.06
CA ALA A 96 -1.85 -14.08 -0.19
C ALA A 96 -1.70 -13.01 -1.29
N VAL A 97 -1.14 -13.39 -2.44
CA VAL A 97 -0.87 -12.49 -3.57
C VAL A 97 -1.51 -13.04 -4.85
N GLN A 98 -2.27 -12.21 -5.57
CA GLN A 98 -2.81 -12.59 -6.88
C GLN A 98 -1.66 -12.86 -7.87
N GLN A 99 -1.74 -13.98 -8.59
CA GLN A 99 -0.81 -14.34 -9.65
C GLN A 99 -1.45 -14.12 -11.03
N PRO A 100 -0.64 -14.02 -12.11
CA PRO A 100 -1.16 -14.03 -13.49
C PRO A 100 -2.15 -15.17 -13.71
N SER A 101 -3.30 -14.85 -14.27
CA SER A 101 -4.46 -15.75 -14.34
C SER A 101 -5.08 -15.76 -15.75
N GLU A 102 -5.54 -16.92 -16.18
CA GLU A 102 -6.28 -17.07 -17.44
C GLU A 102 -7.71 -16.51 -17.30
N PRO A 103 -8.36 -16.06 -18.39
CA PRO A 103 -9.73 -15.55 -18.36
C PRO A 103 -10.71 -16.53 -17.69
N GLY A 104 -11.49 -16.03 -16.73
CA GLY A 104 -12.41 -16.85 -15.94
C GLY A 104 -11.75 -17.70 -14.84
N THR A 105 -10.49 -17.43 -14.49
CA THR A 105 -9.78 -18.06 -13.37
C THR A 105 -9.17 -17.03 -12.41
N LEU A 106 -8.93 -17.47 -11.18
CA LEU A 106 -8.15 -16.74 -10.19
C LEU A 106 -7.03 -17.64 -9.68
N THR A 107 -5.78 -17.27 -9.94
CA THR A 107 -4.59 -17.92 -9.37
C THR A 107 -4.12 -17.11 -8.17
N VAL A 108 -4.08 -17.74 -7.00
CA VAL A 108 -3.62 -17.18 -5.73
C VAL A 108 -2.30 -17.83 -5.36
N GLY A 109 -1.30 -17.02 -5.06
CA GLY A 109 0.04 -17.47 -4.71
C GLY A 109 0.49 -17.00 -3.34
N ALA A 110 1.58 -17.63 -2.88
CA ALA A 110 2.17 -17.35 -1.59
C ALA A 110 2.62 -15.90 -1.40
N PRO A 111 2.43 -15.31 -0.21
CA PRO A 111 3.08 -14.05 0.14
C PRO A 111 4.58 -14.28 0.39
N SER A 112 5.39 -13.23 0.22
CA SER A 112 6.86 -13.28 0.33
C SER A 112 7.39 -13.83 1.66
N TRP A 113 6.62 -13.71 2.74
CA TRP A 113 6.95 -14.18 4.08
C TRP A 113 6.48 -15.61 4.41
N ALA A 114 5.65 -16.24 3.57
CA ALA A 114 5.18 -17.62 3.77
C ALA A 114 5.11 -18.39 2.45
N THR A 115 6.25 -18.50 1.77
CA THR A 115 6.36 -19.06 0.42
C THR A 115 6.05 -20.57 0.33
N ALA A 116 6.31 -21.35 1.38
CA ALA A 116 6.19 -22.81 1.35
C ALA A 116 5.00 -23.36 2.15
N LEU A 117 4.29 -24.34 1.57
CA LEU A 117 3.25 -25.13 2.24
C LEU A 117 3.66 -26.61 2.21
N THR A 118 4.23 -27.10 3.32
CA THR A 118 4.70 -28.48 3.49
C THR A 118 3.53 -29.46 3.69
N PRO A 119 3.73 -30.78 3.49
CA PRO A 119 2.76 -31.80 3.87
C PRO A 119 2.25 -31.62 5.31
N GLY A 120 0.94 -31.73 5.49
CA GLY A 120 0.22 -31.48 6.76
C GLY A 120 0.03 -30.01 7.14
N ALA A 121 0.67 -29.06 6.47
CA ALA A 121 0.54 -27.64 6.79
C ALA A 121 -0.73 -27.00 6.22
N LYS A 122 -1.16 -25.90 6.83
CA LYS A 122 -2.30 -25.08 6.41
C LYS A 122 -1.90 -23.61 6.27
N THR A 123 -2.57 -22.91 5.38
CA THR A 123 -2.55 -21.44 5.29
C THR A 123 -3.98 -20.93 5.12
N ASN A 124 -4.22 -19.68 5.47
CA ASN A 124 -5.49 -18.99 5.28
C ASN A 124 -5.25 -17.67 4.54
N PHE A 125 -6.12 -17.37 3.59
CA PHE A 125 -6.21 -16.05 2.98
C PHE A 125 -7.66 -15.63 2.83
N GLY A 126 -7.92 -14.35 2.60
CA GLY A 126 -9.26 -13.86 2.31
C GLY A 126 -9.27 -12.86 1.17
N LEU A 127 -10.46 -12.66 0.61
CA LEU A 127 -10.65 -11.80 -0.56
C LEU A 127 -12.00 -11.10 -0.56
N THR A 128 -12.09 -10.02 -1.34
CA THR A 128 -13.34 -9.45 -1.82
C THR A 128 -13.37 -9.47 -3.35
N ALA A 129 -14.57 -9.63 -3.93
CA ALA A 129 -14.74 -9.68 -5.38
C ALA A 129 -16.13 -9.15 -5.79
N THR A 130 -16.23 -8.67 -7.03
CA THR A 130 -17.53 -8.34 -7.65
C THR A 130 -18.14 -9.55 -8.36
N LYS A 131 -19.47 -9.65 -8.30
CA LYS A 131 -20.22 -10.75 -8.91
C LYS A 131 -20.31 -10.59 -10.42
N ALA A 132 -20.24 -11.72 -11.11
CA ALA A 132 -20.42 -11.82 -12.54
C ALA A 132 -21.82 -12.40 -12.81
N GLY A 133 -22.80 -11.51 -12.92
CA GLY A 133 -24.21 -11.90 -13.02
C GLY A 133 -24.65 -12.83 -11.88
N THR A 134 -25.21 -13.98 -12.24
CA THR A 134 -25.72 -15.02 -11.33
C THR A 134 -24.73 -16.16 -11.08
N ALA A 135 -23.46 -16.03 -11.48
CA ALA A 135 -22.47 -17.09 -11.30
C ALA A 135 -22.23 -17.44 -9.81
N ALA A 136 -21.93 -18.71 -9.55
CA ALA A 136 -21.75 -19.24 -8.19
C ALA A 136 -20.48 -18.66 -7.52
N ILE A 137 -20.67 -18.11 -6.32
CA ILE A 137 -19.65 -17.42 -5.52
C ILE A 137 -18.53 -18.37 -5.05
N VAL A 138 -18.87 -19.64 -4.81
CA VAL A 138 -17.93 -20.69 -4.39
C VAL A 138 -17.39 -21.37 -5.65
N PRO A 139 -16.06 -21.39 -5.87
CA PRO A 139 -15.46 -22.10 -7.00
C PRO A 139 -15.83 -23.59 -7.01
N ALA A 140 -16.24 -24.10 -8.17
CA ALA A 140 -16.61 -25.51 -8.34
C ALA A 140 -15.41 -26.49 -8.28
N GLY A 141 -14.18 -25.99 -8.32
CA GLY A 141 -12.97 -26.78 -8.25
C GLY A 141 -11.71 -25.91 -8.18
N CYS A 142 -10.57 -26.57 -7.94
CA CYS A 142 -9.25 -25.94 -7.90
C CYS A 142 -8.18 -26.81 -8.55
N SER A 143 -7.01 -26.22 -8.82
CA SER A 143 -5.80 -26.92 -9.25
C SER A 143 -4.55 -26.28 -8.65
N ILE A 144 -3.49 -27.06 -8.50
CA ILE A 144 -2.19 -26.56 -8.00
C ILE A 144 -1.30 -26.19 -9.19
N VAL A 145 -0.70 -25.01 -9.12
CA VAL A 145 0.10 -24.41 -10.20
C VAL A 145 1.58 -24.37 -9.81
N GLY A 146 2.48 -24.44 -10.79
CA GLY A 146 3.94 -24.35 -10.57
C GLY A 146 4.61 -25.63 -10.10
N LEU A 147 3.95 -26.79 -10.24
CA LEU A 147 4.54 -28.10 -9.93
C LEU A 147 5.60 -28.51 -10.98
N PRO A 148 6.62 -29.32 -10.60
CA PRO A 148 7.57 -29.90 -11.55
C PRO A 148 6.87 -30.75 -12.64
N ALA A 149 7.47 -30.82 -13.83
CA ALA A 149 6.92 -31.59 -14.94
C ALA A 149 6.67 -33.06 -14.55
N GLY A 150 5.45 -33.54 -14.80
CA GLY A 150 5.00 -34.90 -14.43
C GLY A 150 4.47 -35.04 -13.00
N VAL A 151 4.53 -34.00 -12.16
CA VAL A 151 3.94 -33.99 -10.82
C VAL A 151 2.56 -33.34 -10.88
N SER A 152 1.53 -34.07 -10.44
CA SER A 152 0.19 -33.52 -10.21
C SER A 152 -0.20 -33.69 -8.74
N VAL A 153 -0.75 -32.62 -8.15
CA VAL A 153 -1.32 -32.66 -6.80
C VAL A 153 -2.83 -32.43 -6.94
N PRO A 154 -3.66 -33.45 -6.64
CA PRO A 154 -5.10 -33.33 -6.50
C PRO A 154 -5.53 -32.11 -5.68
N CYS A 155 -6.61 -31.42 -6.08
CA CYS A 155 -7.17 -30.29 -5.34
C CYS A 155 -8.71 -30.34 -5.35
N SER A 156 -9.34 -30.11 -4.19
CA SER A 156 -10.81 -30.05 -4.02
C SER A 156 -11.24 -28.82 -3.21
N VAL A 157 -12.38 -28.23 -3.58
CA VAL A 157 -13.01 -27.11 -2.83
C VAL A 157 -14.22 -27.65 -2.06
N ASN A 158 -14.29 -27.40 -0.75
CA ASN A 158 -15.40 -27.79 0.14
C ASN A 158 -15.81 -29.28 0.06
N GLY A 159 -14.84 -30.18 -0.18
CA GLY A 159 -15.10 -31.61 -0.36
C GLY A 159 -15.74 -31.99 -1.71
N GLY A 160 -15.82 -31.05 -2.66
CA GLY A 160 -16.27 -31.28 -4.03
C GLY A 160 -15.29 -32.11 -4.88
N PRO A 161 -15.64 -32.37 -6.15
CA PRO A 161 -14.84 -33.20 -7.04
C PRO A 161 -13.42 -32.66 -7.24
N VAL A 162 -12.47 -33.59 -7.44
CA VAL A 162 -11.05 -33.30 -7.58
C VAL A 162 -10.72 -33.00 -9.05
N GLY A 163 -10.14 -31.83 -9.30
CA GLY A 163 -9.68 -31.41 -10.63
C GLY A 163 -10.78 -30.75 -11.49
N GLY A 164 -10.44 -29.62 -12.11
CA GLY A 164 -11.37 -28.85 -12.93
C GLY A 164 -11.53 -29.41 -14.35
N GLY A 165 -12.61 -30.15 -14.60
CA GLY A 165 -13.05 -30.50 -15.96
C GLY A 165 -14.12 -31.59 -16.01
N GLY A 166 -15.34 -31.23 -16.44
CA GLY A 166 -16.40 -32.22 -16.74
C GLY A 166 -17.80 -31.81 -16.28
N THR A 167 -18.72 -31.76 -17.24
CA THR A 167 -20.15 -31.42 -17.10
C THR A 167 -20.90 -32.38 -16.15
N THR A 168 -21.79 -31.86 -15.29
CA THR A 168 -22.79 -32.67 -14.58
C THR A 168 -24.22 -32.23 -14.93
N THR A 169 -24.96 -33.13 -15.58
CA THR A 169 -26.40 -32.98 -15.84
C THR A 169 -27.16 -33.00 -14.51
N GLN A 170 -27.95 -31.95 -14.22
CA GLN A 170 -28.87 -31.97 -13.09
C GLN A 170 -30.26 -32.42 -13.54
N THR A 171 -30.74 -33.51 -12.93
CA THR A 171 -32.09 -34.06 -13.12
C THR A 171 -33.14 -33.13 -12.51
N ALA A 172 -34.19 -32.81 -13.27
CA ALA A 172 -35.30 -31.99 -12.78
C ALA A 172 -36.16 -32.71 -11.72
N THR A 173 -36.74 -31.95 -10.79
CA THR A 173 -37.75 -32.41 -9.81
C THR A 173 -38.75 -31.25 -9.63
N PRO A 174 -40.07 -31.50 -9.52
CA PRO A 174 -41.05 -30.62 -10.17
C PRO A 174 -41.56 -29.44 -9.33
N THR A 175 -42.01 -28.42 -10.07
CA THR A 175 -42.70 -27.21 -9.62
C THR A 175 -44.01 -27.47 -8.86
N PRO A 176 -44.23 -26.86 -7.69
CA PRO A 176 -45.57 -26.68 -7.12
C PRO A 176 -46.27 -25.44 -7.70
N THR A 177 -47.55 -25.60 -8.02
CA THR A 177 -48.42 -24.65 -8.74
C THR A 177 -48.70 -23.36 -7.98
N ALA A 178 -48.84 -22.24 -8.70
CA ALA A 178 -49.28 -20.96 -8.14
C ALA A 178 -50.79 -20.93 -7.83
N THR A 179 -51.15 -20.36 -6.67
CA THR A 179 -52.53 -20.01 -6.29
C THR A 179 -52.60 -18.50 -6.07
N ALA A 180 -53.70 -17.85 -6.47
CA ALA A 180 -53.78 -16.40 -6.67
C ALA A 180 -54.53 -15.63 -5.56
N THR A 181 -54.30 -14.30 -5.52
CA THR A 181 -55.24 -13.26 -4.98
C THR A 181 -55.28 -13.16 -3.43
N PRO A 182 -55.55 -11.99 -2.77
CA PRO A 182 -55.96 -10.65 -3.27
C PRO A 182 -55.09 -9.44 -2.86
N THR A 183 -55.46 -8.28 -3.42
CA THR A 183 -55.07 -6.90 -3.06
C THR A 183 -55.55 -6.44 -1.67
N PRO A 184 -54.74 -5.67 -0.89
CA PRO A 184 -55.22 -4.94 0.29
C PRO A 184 -55.53 -3.45 0.06
N THR A 185 -56.60 -2.98 0.69
CA THR A 185 -57.09 -1.58 0.78
C THR A 185 -56.40 -0.82 1.93
N PRO A 186 -56.21 0.52 1.87
CA PRO A 186 -55.46 1.27 2.89
C PRO A 186 -56.29 1.73 4.12
N THR A 187 -55.71 1.57 5.32
CA THR A 187 -56.22 2.10 6.61
C THR A 187 -55.08 2.09 7.67
N PRO A 188 -55.13 2.87 8.78
CA PRO A 188 -55.18 4.33 8.90
C PRO A 188 -53.88 4.91 9.52
N THR A 189 -53.79 6.24 9.61
CA THR A 189 -52.70 6.95 10.30
C THR A 189 -52.69 6.67 11.82
N ALA A 190 -51.53 6.32 12.38
CA ALA A 190 -51.34 6.15 13.82
C ALA A 190 -51.03 7.49 14.53
N THR A 191 -51.73 7.74 15.64
CA THR A 191 -51.52 8.90 16.53
C THR A 191 -50.20 8.77 17.30
N GLN A 192 -49.46 9.87 17.47
CA GLN A 192 -48.21 9.88 18.24
C GLN A 192 -48.48 9.87 19.75
N THR A 193 -47.82 8.96 20.46
CA THR A 193 -47.75 8.89 21.94
C THR A 193 -46.70 9.88 22.47
N PRO A 194 -46.85 10.47 23.67
CA PRO A 194 -45.94 11.51 24.15
C PRO A 194 -44.48 11.06 24.29
N SER A 195 -43.55 11.93 23.88
CA SER A 195 -42.12 11.72 24.09
C SER A 195 -41.79 11.68 25.60
N PRO A 196 -40.99 10.72 26.08
CA PRO A 196 -40.46 10.77 27.44
C PRO A 196 -39.51 11.96 27.62
N THR A 197 -39.42 12.45 28.85
CA THR A 197 -38.51 13.51 29.30
C THR A 197 -37.06 13.14 28.99
N PRO A 198 -36.24 14.06 28.43
CA PRO A 198 -34.86 13.75 28.06
C PRO A 198 -34.00 13.53 29.32
N THR A 199 -33.67 12.28 29.59
CA THR A 199 -32.53 11.92 30.45
C THR A 199 -31.23 12.20 29.68
N THR A 200 -30.18 12.63 30.38
CA THR A 200 -28.84 12.94 29.84
C THR A 200 -28.08 11.69 29.37
N GLY A 201 -28.59 11.04 28.33
CA GLY A 201 -28.02 9.84 27.71
C GLY A 201 -27.20 10.12 26.45
N GLY A 202 -26.24 9.24 26.16
CA GLY A 202 -25.35 9.30 24.99
C GLY A 202 -25.26 7.94 24.30
N LEU A 203 -24.10 7.56 23.78
CA LEU A 203 -23.82 6.19 23.32
C LEU A 203 -23.09 5.37 24.39
N GLN A 204 -23.50 4.12 24.54
CA GLN A 204 -22.81 3.11 25.34
C GLN A 204 -22.20 2.07 24.40
N VAL A 205 -20.87 1.95 24.41
CA VAL A 205 -20.12 0.96 23.64
C VAL A 205 -19.65 -0.15 24.58
N THR A 206 -20.05 -1.38 24.28
CA THR A 206 -19.49 -2.59 24.87
C THR A 206 -18.49 -3.18 23.89
N TRP A 207 -17.22 -3.28 24.29
CA TRP A 207 -16.11 -3.78 23.49
C TRP A 207 -15.55 -5.05 24.11
N SER A 208 -15.62 -6.16 23.36
CA SER A 208 -15.17 -7.48 23.80
C SER A 208 -14.14 -8.07 22.84
N THR A 209 -12.91 -8.30 23.31
CA THR A 209 -11.92 -9.07 22.56
C THR A 209 -12.32 -10.55 22.56
N THR A 210 -12.52 -11.12 21.36
CA THR A 210 -12.99 -12.51 21.16
C THR A 210 -11.85 -13.49 20.92
N SER A 211 -10.71 -13.03 20.41
CA SER A 211 -9.51 -13.82 20.18
C SER A 211 -8.27 -12.93 20.12
N GLU A 212 -7.10 -13.46 20.47
CA GLU A 212 -5.83 -12.72 20.52
C GLU A 212 -4.66 -13.62 20.10
N TRP A 213 -3.70 -13.06 19.37
CA TRP A 213 -2.43 -13.68 19.00
C TRP A 213 -1.29 -12.65 19.09
N THR A 214 -0.04 -13.11 18.91
CA THR A 214 1.17 -12.30 19.16
C THR A 214 1.19 -10.93 18.48
N ALA A 215 0.67 -10.85 17.25
CA ALA A 215 0.69 -9.64 16.41
C ALA A 215 -0.69 -8.99 16.19
N GLY A 216 -1.77 -9.53 16.78
CA GLY A 216 -3.12 -9.05 16.49
C GLY A 216 -4.20 -9.63 17.38
N PHE A 217 -5.44 -9.21 17.16
CA PHE A 217 -6.61 -9.65 17.91
C PHE A 217 -7.89 -9.45 17.10
N GLN A 218 -8.96 -10.09 17.55
CA GLN A 218 -10.32 -9.91 17.05
C GLN A 218 -11.21 -9.38 18.18
N SER A 219 -12.12 -8.47 17.85
CA SER A 219 -13.11 -7.94 18.79
C SER A 219 -14.52 -7.89 18.19
N ALA A 220 -15.51 -8.05 19.06
CA ALA A 220 -16.91 -7.77 18.80
C ALA A 220 -17.34 -6.54 19.61
N VAL A 221 -18.09 -5.65 18.98
CA VAL A 221 -18.49 -4.35 19.52
C VAL A 221 -20.00 -4.19 19.41
N ARG A 222 -20.64 -3.79 20.51
CA ARG A 222 -22.07 -3.46 20.58
C ARG A 222 -22.20 -1.98 20.95
N VAL A 223 -23.03 -1.24 20.23
CA VAL A 223 -23.25 0.19 20.46
C VAL A 223 -24.73 0.44 20.65
N ARG A 224 -25.09 0.91 21.85
CA ARG A 224 -26.46 1.24 22.22
C ARG A 224 -26.64 2.75 22.32
N ASN A 225 -27.66 3.27 21.66
CA ASN A 225 -28.04 4.68 21.75
C ASN A 225 -28.99 4.90 22.93
N THR A 226 -28.48 5.55 23.96
CA THR A 226 -29.25 5.94 25.16
C THR A 226 -29.67 7.41 25.14
N SER A 227 -29.30 8.16 24.10
CA SER A 227 -29.76 9.53 23.89
C SER A 227 -31.21 9.57 23.39
N GLY A 228 -31.84 10.75 23.48
CA GLY A 228 -33.16 11.00 22.89
C GLY A 228 -33.17 11.24 21.38
N ALA A 229 -32.01 11.24 20.71
CA ALA A 229 -31.88 11.56 19.29
C ALA A 229 -31.59 10.32 18.43
N SER A 230 -32.08 10.30 17.19
CA SER A 230 -31.72 9.27 16.20
C SER A 230 -30.47 9.68 15.42
N LEU A 231 -29.52 8.77 15.24
CA LEU A 231 -28.31 9.00 14.44
C LEU A 231 -28.48 8.34 13.06
N SER A 232 -28.49 9.12 11.98
CA SER A 232 -28.65 8.59 10.62
C SER A 232 -28.00 9.51 9.56
N PRO A 233 -26.93 9.06 8.87
CA PRO A 233 -26.14 7.86 9.17
C PRO A 233 -25.44 7.99 10.53
N TRP A 234 -25.30 6.90 11.28
CA TRP A 234 -24.37 6.88 12.41
C TRP A 234 -22.92 6.79 11.94
N GLN A 235 -22.02 7.47 12.64
CA GLN A 235 -20.58 7.32 12.47
C GLN A 235 -19.90 7.54 13.83
N LEU A 236 -18.94 6.67 14.15
CA LEU A 236 -18.23 6.65 15.44
C LEU A 236 -16.73 6.76 15.19
N SER A 237 -15.96 7.37 16.09
CA SER A 237 -14.51 7.26 16.11
C SER A 237 -14.00 6.68 17.42
N PHE A 238 -12.89 5.97 17.36
CA PHE A 238 -12.25 5.25 18.46
C PHE A 238 -10.75 5.55 18.47
N ASP A 239 -10.25 5.99 19.63
CA ASP A 239 -8.82 6.30 19.81
C ASP A 239 -8.09 5.04 20.31
N THR A 240 -7.17 4.49 19.51
CA THR A 240 -6.46 3.23 19.79
C THR A 240 -5.12 3.15 19.05
N ALA A 241 -4.13 2.50 19.67
CA ALA A 241 -2.83 2.21 19.06
C ALA A 241 -2.84 0.95 18.16
N ALA A 242 -3.97 0.25 18.08
CA ALA A 242 -4.14 -0.93 17.21
C ALA A 242 -4.58 -0.53 15.80
N THR A 243 -4.02 -1.18 14.78
CA THR A 243 -4.37 -0.92 13.37
C THR A 243 -5.44 -1.90 12.92
N VAL A 244 -6.64 -1.41 12.56
CA VAL A 244 -7.72 -2.24 12.03
C VAL A 244 -7.30 -2.88 10.69
N VAL A 245 -7.33 -4.20 10.63
CA VAL A 245 -7.00 -5.02 9.45
C VAL A 245 -8.25 -5.32 8.63
N SER A 246 -9.36 -5.63 9.31
CA SER A 246 -10.67 -5.80 8.70
C SER A 246 -11.77 -5.42 9.68
N LEU A 247 -12.91 -4.95 9.15
CA LEU A 247 -14.12 -4.65 9.92
C LEU A 247 -15.34 -5.10 9.11
N TRP A 248 -16.34 -5.65 9.79
CA TRP A 248 -17.63 -6.05 9.22
C TRP A 248 -18.80 -5.41 9.99
N ASP A 249 -19.98 -5.35 9.37
CA ASP A 249 -21.15 -4.58 9.82
C ASP A 249 -20.91 -3.06 10.00
N GLY A 250 -19.91 -2.55 9.29
CA GLY A 250 -19.61 -1.13 9.12
C GLY A 250 -18.48 -0.95 8.12
N THR A 251 -18.08 0.29 7.88
CA THR A 251 -16.88 0.62 7.09
C THR A 251 -15.86 1.32 7.97
N ALA A 252 -14.69 0.72 8.15
CA ALA A 252 -13.56 1.33 8.85
C ALA A 252 -12.90 2.41 7.98
N ALA A 253 -12.52 3.53 8.58
CA ALA A 253 -11.58 4.49 8.02
C ALA A 253 -10.58 4.91 9.11
N THR A 254 -9.30 5.02 8.80
CA THR A 254 -8.28 5.44 9.78
C THR A 254 -8.47 6.90 10.19
N THR A 255 -8.17 7.21 11.45
CA THR A 255 -8.18 8.56 12.01
C THR A 255 -6.84 8.86 12.68
N ALA A 256 -6.55 10.13 13.00
CA ALA A 256 -5.28 10.53 13.60
C ALA A 256 -5.00 9.90 14.99
N GLY A 257 -6.04 9.44 15.69
CA GLY A 257 -5.94 8.76 16.99
C GLY A 257 -6.26 7.26 16.96
N GLY A 258 -6.66 6.70 15.81
CA GLY A 258 -7.12 5.31 15.70
C GLY A 258 -7.94 5.07 14.44
N PHE A 259 -9.25 4.86 14.58
CA PHE A 259 -10.14 4.64 13.44
C PHE A 259 -11.57 5.16 13.66
N SER A 260 -12.35 5.22 12.60
CA SER A 260 -13.79 5.48 12.62
C SER A 260 -14.57 4.37 11.93
N VAL A 261 -15.83 4.20 12.31
CA VAL A 261 -16.77 3.24 11.75
C VAL A 261 -17.98 4.00 11.23
N THR A 262 -18.21 3.87 9.93
CA THR A 262 -19.39 4.44 9.26
C THR A 262 -20.47 3.38 9.12
N ALA A 263 -21.73 3.77 9.31
CA ALA A 263 -22.88 2.88 9.16
C ALA A 263 -22.90 2.16 7.80
N PRO A 264 -23.15 0.85 7.75
CA PRO A 264 -23.31 0.14 6.50
C PRO A 264 -24.64 0.53 5.84
N SER A 265 -24.74 0.36 4.52
CA SER A 265 -25.86 0.86 3.72
C SER A 265 -27.24 0.33 4.11
N TYR A 266 -27.30 -0.85 4.75
CA TYR A 266 -28.51 -1.51 5.25
C TYR A 266 -28.92 -1.14 6.68
N ALA A 267 -28.00 -0.58 7.49
CA ALA A 267 -28.24 -0.26 8.90
C ALA A 267 -27.85 1.19 9.22
N LYS A 268 -28.23 2.14 8.35
CA LYS A 268 -27.84 3.57 8.45
C LYS A 268 -28.32 4.26 9.73
N SER A 269 -29.52 3.91 10.21
CA SER A 269 -30.17 4.61 11.33
C SER A 269 -29.98 3.86 12.65
N LEU A 270 -29.52 4.56 13.67
CA LEU A 270 -29.45 4.12 15.06
C LEU A 270 -30.42 4.99 15.90
N PRO A 271 -31.69 4.58 16.05
CA PRO A 271 -32.70 5.36 16.76
C PRO A 271 -32.44 5.44 18.27
N ALA A 272 -33.12 6.36 18.95
CA ALA A 272 -33.13 6.43 20.41
C ALA A 272 -33.57 5.09 21.02
N GLY A 273 -32.82 4.56 22.00
CA GLY A 273 -33.00 3.23 22.57
C GLY A 273 -32.50 2.07 21.69
N GLY A 274 -32.16 2.33 20.43
CA GLY A 274 -31.70 1.34 19.45
C GLY A 274 -30.27 0.87 19.67
N GLU A 275 -29.87 -0.17 18.94
CA GLU A 275 -28.59 -0.84 19.11
C GLU A 275 -28.07 -1.42 17.79
N ILE A 276 -26.75 -1.33 17.58
CA ILE A 276 -26.03 -1.97 16.46
C ILE A 276 -24.84 -2.77 16.98
N THR A 277 -24.36 -3.70 16.17
CA THR A 277 -23.13 -4.47 16.43
C THR A 277 -22.23 -4.45 15.22
N PHE A 278 -20.93 -4.40 15.44
CA PHE A 278 -19.90 -4.63 14.43
C PHE A 278 -18.74 -5.42 15.01
N GLY A 279 -17.87 -5.95 14.15
CA GLY A 279 -16.68 -6.66 14.61
C GLY A 279 -15.48 -6.37 13.73
N LEU A 280 -14.29 -6.60 14.27
CA LEU A 280 -13.04 -6.24 13.62
C LEU A 280 -11.90 -7.19 13.97
N THR A 281 -10.93 -7.30 13.07
CA THR A 281 -9.58 -7.77 13.39
C THR A 281 -8.62 -6.59 13.35
N SER A 282 -7.62 -6.58 14.24
CA SER A 282 -6.62 -5.53 14.33
C SER A 282 -5.23 -6.09 14.58
N ASN A 283 -4.21 -5.47 14.00
CA ASN A 283 -2.81 -5.70 14.34
C ASN A 283 -2.44 -4.86 15.56
N LYS A 284 -1.51 -5.37 16.38
CA LYS A 284 -1.00 -4.69 17.58
C LYS A 284 0.50 -4.87 17.75
N ALA A 285 1.14 -3.89 18.39
CA ALA A 285 2.46 -4.08 18.95
C ALA A 285 2.41 -4.96 20.22
N ALA A 286 3.51 -5.63 20.55
CA ALA A 286 3.62 -6.38 21.79
C ALA A 286 3.38 -5.45 23.00
N GLY A 287 2.45 -5.84 23.89
CA GLY A 287 2.05 -5.05 25.06
C GLY A 287 1.07 -3.88 24.81
N ALA A 288 0.62 -3.65 23.57
CA ALA A 288 -0.39 -2.63 23.30
C ALA A 288 -1.80 -3.02 23.81
N GLY A 289 -2.56 -2.02 24.25
CA GLY A 289 -3.94 -2.19 24.73
C GLY A 289 -4.92 -2.61 23.62
N LEU A 290 -5.90 -3.43 23.99
CA LEU A 290 -6.85 -4.08 23.05
C LEU A 290 -8.20 -3.36 22.94
N VAL A 291 -8.50 -2.51 23.92
CA VAL A 291 -9.74 -1.72 24.01
C VAL A 291 -9.36 -0.26 23.72
N PRO A 292 -10.10 0.46 22.85
CA PRO A 292 -9.85 1.87 22.60
C PRO A 292 -10.00 2.71 23.88
N THR A 293 -9.23 3.79 23.98
CA THR A 293 -9.18 4.65 25.17
C THR A 293 -10.23 5.76 25.17
N ALA A 294 -10.80 6.09 24.01
CA ALA A 294 -11.92 7.01 23.87
C ALA A 294 -12.83 6.62 22.70
N CYS A 295 -14.09 7.06 22.77
CA CYS A 295 -15.08 6.98 21.69
C CYS A 295 -15.71 8.36 21.45
N ARG A 296 -16.09 8.68 20.21
CA ARG A 296 -16.81 9.92 19.85
C ARG A 296 -17.85 9.63 18.79
N VAL A 297 -18.94 10.40 18.77
CA VAL A 297 -19.91 10.40 17.66
C VAL A 297 -19.47 11.45 16.65
N VAL A 298 -19.28 11.06 15.39
CA VAL A 298 -18.85 12.01 14.35
C VAL A 298 -20.06 12.79 13.87
N GLY A 299 -19.99 14.13 13.96
CA GLY A 299 -21.07 15.03 13.55
C GLY A 299 -22.14 15.30 14.62
N ALA A 300 -21.99 14.79 15.84
CA ALA A 300 -22.88 15.12 16.97
C ALA A 300 -22.10 15.18 18.29
N ASP A 301 -22.34 16.22 19.10
CA ASP A 301 -21.78 16.33 20.44
C ASP A 301 -22.59 15.49 21.43
N LEU A 302 -22.42 14.17 21.34
CA LEU A 302 -23.04 13.18 22.24
C LEU A 302 -21.95 12.47 23.05
N PRO A 303 -22.10 12.35 24.38
CA PRO A 303 -21.21 11.55 25.20
C PRO A 303 -21.12 10.12 24.68
N CYS A 304 -19.92 9.56 24.59
CA CYS A 304 -19.72 8.14 24.34
C CYS A 304 -18.93 7.51 25.47
N THR A 305 -19.30 6.29 25.87
CA THR A 305 -18.62 5.51 26.91
C THR A 305 -18.18 4.16 26.37
N ILE A 306 -17.03 3.65 26.82
CA ILE A 306 -16.52 2.32 26.46
C ILE A 306 -16.44 1.48 27.72
N ASN A 307 -17.13 0.34 27.76
CA ASN A 307 -17.12 -0.59 28.90
C ASN A 307 -17.36 0.07 30.28
N GLY A 308 -18.17 1.14 30.31
CA GLY A 308 -18.49 1.90 31.51
C GLY A 308 -17.52 3.04 31.86
N THR A 309 -16.42 3.25 31.11
CA THR A 309 -15.56 4.43 31.29
C THR A 309 -16.04 5.59 30.40
N THR A 310 -16.07 6.79 30.99
CA THR A 310 -16.43 8.05 30.32
C THR A 310 -15.19 8.76 29.77
N SER A 311 -15.13 8.96 28.46
CA SER A 311 -14.19 9.92 27.86
C SER A 311 -14.79 11.32 27.87
N THR A 312 -14.15 12.26 28.57
CA THR A 312 -14.56 13.68 28.62
C THR A 312 -14.34 14.34 27.25
N PRO A 313 -15.29 15.12 26.71
CA PRO A 313 -15.07 15.92 25.52
C PRO A 313 -14.01 17.01 25.76
N GLU A 314 -13.28 17.36 24.71
CA GLU A 314 -12.28 18.42 24.71
C GLU A 314 -12.98 19.80 24.78
N PRO A 315 -12.48 20.79 25.54
CA PRO A 315 -13.24 22.02 25.80
C PRO A 315 -13.43 22.88 24.54
N THR A 316 -14.66 23.35 24.36
CA THR A 316 -15.07 24.25 23.27
C THR A 316 -14.25 25.55 23.27
N PRO A 317 -13.67 25.98 22.12
CA PRO A 317 -12.91 27.22 22.06
C PRO A 317 -13.80 28.46 22.25
N THR A 318 -13.27 29.44 22.99
CA THR A 318 -13.86 30.77 23.21
C THR A 318 -14.08 31.50 21.88
N PRO A 319 -15.18 32.26 21.69
CA PRO A 319 -15.49 32.93 20.41
C PRO A 319 -14.36 33.85 19.95
N THR A 320 -13.80 33.54 18.78
CA THR A 320 -12.77 34.33 18.09
C THR A 320 -13.46 35.30 17.12
N PRO A 321 -12.98 36.55 16.96
CA PRO A 321 -13.64 37.59 16.15
C PRO A 321 -13.80 37.23 14.66
N THR A 322 -14.69 38.00 14.02
CA THR A 322 -15.09 38.01 12.60
C THR A 322 -14.03 37.49 11.61
N PRO A 323 -14.39 36.58 10.68
CA PRO A 323 -13.42 35.86 9.85
C PRO A 323 -12.58 36.79 8.98
N THR A 324 -11.27 36.75 9.21
CA THR A 324 -10.27 37.08 8.18
C THR A 324 -10.34 36.01 7.08
N PRO A 325 -10.29 36.35 5.78
CA PRO A 325 -10.50 35.40 4.71
C PRO A 325 -9.56 34.19 4.78
N THR A 326 -10.11 33.01 4.50
CA THR A 326 -9.37 31.76 4.32
C THR A 326 -8.17 31.98 3.40
N PRO A 327 -6.95 31.54 3.77
CA PRO A 327 -5.81 31.65 2.87
C PRO A 327 -6.10 30.86 1.59
N THR A 328 -6.27 31.59 0.49
CA THR A 328 -6.39 31.02 -0.85
C THR A 328 -5.16 30.15 -1.11
N VAL A 329 -5.36 28.85 -1.33
CA VAL A 329 -4.31 28.01 -1.91
C VAL A 329 -3.93 28.67 -3.24
N PRO A 330 -2.70 29.16 -3.43
CA PRO A 330 -2.34 29.84 -4.65
C PRO A 330 -2.58 28.91 -5.84
N ALA A 331 -3.34 29.37 -6.84
CA ALA A 331 -3.47 28.62 -8.07
C ALA A 331 -2.06 28.39 -8.65
N PRO A 332 -1.71 27.16 -9.10
CA PRO A 332 -0.43 26.91 -9.75
C PRO A 332 -0.22 27.88 -10.90
N SER A 333 0.70 28.81 -10.67
CA SER A 333 1.01 29.95 -11.56
C SER A 333 2.38 29.76 -12.23
N GLY A 334 2.90 28.53 -12.17
CA GLY A 334 4.19 28.16 -12.74
C GLY A 334 4.11 27.95 -14.24
N SER A 335 5.12 28.45 -14.94
CA SER A 335 5.54 27.86 -16.21
C SER A 335 5.96 26.40 -15.99
N LEU A 336 5.71 25.56 -17.00
CA LEU A 336 6.13 24.15 -17.04
C LEU A 336 7.62 24.02 -16.66
N LEU A 337 7.93 23.37 -15.53
CA LEU A 337 9.31 23.13 -15.11
C LEU A 337 9.87 21.91 -15.85
N VAL A 338 10.79 22.13 -16.79
CA VAL A 338 11.53 21.05 -17.47
C VAL A 338 12.80 20.72 -16.69
N ALA A 339 12.76 19.67 -15.87
CA ALA A 339 13.81 19.30 -14.92
C ALA A 339 14.08 17.77 -14.90
N PRO A 340 14.80 17.22 -15.89
CA PRO A 340 15.17 15.81 -15.93
C PRO A 340 16.07 15.38 -14.78
N TYR A 341 16.08 14.08 -14.51
CA TYR A 341 16.89 13.49 -13.46
C TYR A 341 18.37 13.42 -13.86
N VAL A 342 19.25 13.52 -12.87
CA VAL A 342 20.69 13.28 -12.97
C VAL A 342 21.15 12.54 -11.71
N ASP A 343 21.56 11.28 -11.83
CA ASP A 343 22.28 10.58 -10.76
C ASP A 343 23.66 11.23 -10.57
N LEU A 344 23.86 11.90 -9.43
CA LEU A 344 25.14 12.50 -9.04
C LEU A 344 26.11 11.48 -8.43
N GLY A 345 25.58 10.37 -7.88
CA GLY A 345 26.39 9.27 -7.35
C GLY A 345 26.98 8.37 -8.44
N LEU A 346 26.43 8.40 -9.65
CA LEU A 346 26.91 7.65 -10.81
C LEU A 346 28.31 8.09 -11.26
N TRP A 347 29.10 7.13 -11.75
CA TRP A 347 30.43 7.38 -12.31
C TRP A 347 30.47 7.16 -13.83
N PRO A 348 31.08 8.07 -14.62
CA PRO A 348 31.64 9.37 -14.21
C PRO A 348 30.55 10.36 -13.81
N THR A 349 30.81 11.12 -12.72
CA THR A 349 29.87 12.12 -12.21
C THR A 349 29.56 13.16 -13.29
N ALA A 350 28.27 13.46 -13.45
CA ALA A 350 27.79 14.42 -14.45
C ALA A 350 28.29 15.85 -14.17
N ASP A 351 28.87 16.51 -15.18
CA ASP A 351 29.07 17.97 -15.16
C ASP A 351 27.73 18.63 -15.54
N LEU A 352 27.05 19.21 -14.56
CA LEU A 352 25.73 19.81 -14.75
C LEU A 352 25.75 21.01 -15.71
N THR A 353 26.86 21.76 -15.72
CA THR A 353 27.01 22.95 -16.57
C THR A 353 27.24 22.54 -18.02
N ALA A 354 28.14 21.58 -18.27
CA ALA A 354 28.39 21.05 -19.60
C ALA A 354 27.16 20.29 -20.16
N PHE A 355 26.45 19.53 -19.31
CA PHE A 355 25.22 18.84 -19.70
C PHE A 355 24.13 19.83 -20.09
N SER A 356 23.94 20.90 -19.31
CA SER A 356 23.00 21.99 -19.63
C SER A 356 23.30 22.63 -20.98
N GLN A 357 24.56 23.03 -21.22
CA GLN A 357 24.99 23.64 -22.48
C GLN A 357 24.78 22.73 -23.70
N ALA A 358 25.05 21.43 -23.58
CA ALA A 358 24.97 20.49 -24.70
C ALA A 358 23.54 19.99 -25.01
N SER A 359 22.69 19.92 -23.99
CA SER A 359 21.30 19.43 -24.08
C SER A 359 20.25 20.54 -24.28
N GLY A 360 20.54 21.77 -23.84
CA GLY A 360 19.59 22.89 -23.81
C GLY A 360 18.68 22.90 -22.57
N VAL A 361 18.90 22.00 -21.61
CA VAL A 361 18.18 21.91 -20.33
C VAL A 361 18.68 22.99 -19.36
N SER A 362 17.77 23.72 -18.71
CA SER A 362 18.09 24.79 -17.75
C SER A 362 17.74 24.49 -16.28
N ALA A 363 17.12 23.34 -16.01
CA ALA A 363 16.90 22.85 -14.66
C ALA A 363 17.17 21.35 -14.57
N VAL A 364 17.61 20.86 -13.41
CA VAL A 364 17.83 19.41 -13.18
C VAL A 364 17.24 18.96 -11.86
N THR A 365 16.84 17.70 -11.81
CA THR A 365 16.47 16.98 -10.60
C THR A 365 17.67 16.11 -10.20
N ALA A 366 18.51 16.64 -9.32
CA ALA A 366 19.69 15.96 -8.80
C ALA A 366 19.25 14.79 -7.89
N ALA A 367 19.70 13.60 -8.25
CA ALA A 367 19.24 12.33 -7.71
C ALA A 367 20.42 11.51 -7.14
N PHE A 368 20.26 10.68 -6.11
CA PHE A 368 19.23 10.76 -5.06
C PHE A 368 19.88 11.03 -3.71
N VAL A 369 19.21 11.84 -2.88
CA VAL A 369 19.55 12.00 -1.47
C VAL A 369 18.86 10.91 -0.65
N VAL A 370 19.65 10.10 0.03
CA VAL A 370 19.19 8.96 0.83
C VAL A 370 19.97 8.88 2.14
N ALA A 371 19.53 8.02 3.05
CA ALA A 371 20.25 7.74 4.28
C ALA A 371 21.64 7.12 4.00
N ASP A 372 22.64 7.51 4.77
CA ASP A 372 23.92 6.80 4.83
C ASP A 372 23.67 5.36 5.30
N ARG A 373 24.16 4.37 4.56
CA ARG A 373 24.03 2.94 4.89
C ARG A 373 24.67 2.57 6.24
N SER A 374 25.58 3.41 6.76
CA SER A 374 26.22 3.29 8.08
C SER A 374 25.64 4.23 9.14
N SER A 375 24.78 5.19 8.78
CA SER A 375 24.25 6.22 9.67
C SER A 375 22.87 6.72 9.21
N ALA A 376 21.82 6.02 9.63
CA ALA A 376 20.44 6.17 9.16
C ALA A 376 19.88 7.62 9.13
N CYS A 377 20.35 8.52 10.01
CA CYS A 377 19.93 9.92 10.07
C CYS A 377 20.86 10.91 9.34
N SER A 378 21.88 10.42 8.63
CA SER A 378 22.81 11.25 7.86
C SER A 378 22.40 11.29 6.39
N PRO A 379 22.08 12.47 5.82
CA PRO A 379 21.82 12.59 4.39
C PRO A 379 23.12 12.42 3.58
N THR A 380 23.05 11.62 2.52
CA THR A 380 24.13 11.35 1.55
C THR A 380 23.58 11.36 0.13
N TRP A 381 24.42 11.62 -0.87
CA TRP A 381 24.10 11.19 -2.23
C TRP A 381 24.36 9.67 -2.38
N ALA A 382 23.42 8.95 -2.98
CA ALA A 382 23.52 7.52 -3.31
C ALA A 382 23.95 6.56 -2.16
N GLY A 383 23.74 6.95 -0.90
CA GLY A 383 23.93 6.10 0.29
C GLY A 383 25.37 5.94 0.74
N TYR A 384 26.32 6.67 0.16
CA TYR A 384 27.75 6.54 0.46
C TYR A 384 28.22 7.60 1.47
N THR A 385 28.89 7.16 2.54
CA THR A 385 29.46 8.06 3.57
C THR A 385 30.41 9.11 3.01
N ALA A 386 31.16 8.77 1.95
CA ALA A 386 32.02 9.72 1.23
C ALA A 386 31.22 10.92 0.68
N TYR A 387 29.98 10.68 0.24
CA TYR A 387 29.06 11.68 -0.33
C TYR A 387 28.07 12.23 0.72
N THR A 388 28.43 12.19 2.00
CA THR A 388 27.66 12.85 3.08
C THR A 388 27.48 14.33 2.77
N ILE A 389 26.25 14.83 2.87
CA ILE A 389 25.93 16.24 2.60
C ILE A 389 26.66 17.13 3.63
N GLY A 390 27.38 18.15 3.15
CA GLY A 390 28.31 18.96 3.95
C GLY A 390 29.71 18.35 4.14
N GLY A 391 29.98 17.18 3.53
CA GLY A 391 31.30 16.56 3.44
C GLY A 391 32.10 17.05 2.22
N ALA A 392 33.26 16.44 1.97
CA ALA A 392 34.18 16.86 0.90
C ALA A 392 33.71 16.49 -0.52
N GLN A 393 32.83 15.49 -0.67
CA GLN A 393 32.34 14.98 -1.96
C GLN A 393 30.80 15.06 -2.03
N ASP A 394 30.21 16.14 -1.52
CA ASP A 394 28.76 16.37 -1.57
C ASP A 394 28.26 17.08 -2.84
N PHE A 395 29.13 17.16 -3.87
CA PHE A 395 28.91 17.80 -5.16
C PHE A 395 28.54 19.30 -5.13
N GLN A 396 28.75 20.00 -4.00
CA GLN A 396 28.44 21.43 -3.89
C GLN A 396 29.07 22.29 -4.98
N SER A 397 30.32 22.05 -5.37
CA SER A 397 31.01 22.85 -6.39
C SER A 397 30.36 22.74 -7.77
N ASN A 398 29.93 21.55 -8.15
CA ASN A 398 29.22 21.26 -9.39
C ASN A 398 27.83 21.93 -9.40
N ILE A 399 27.06 21.73 -8.32
CA ILE A 399 25.74 22.34 -8.13
C ILE A 399 25.83 23.88 -8.14
N ALA A 400 26.77 24.45 -7.39
CA ALA A 400 26.95 25.90 -7.30
C ALA A 400 27.45 26.52 -8.62
N ALA A 401 28.30 25.82 -9.39
CA ALA A 401 28.72 26.27 -10.72
C ALA A 401 27.53 26.33 -11.68
N PHE A 402 26.70 25.27 -11.72
CA PHE A 402 25.50 25.23 -12.54
C PHE A 402 24.47 26.29 -12.13
N GLN A 403 24.24 26.49 -10.83
CA GLN A 403 23.38 27.56 -10.31
C GLN A 403 23.91 28.95 -10.67
N SER A 404 25.23 29.17 -10.60
CA SER A 404 25.88 30.43 -11.00
C SER A 404 25.78 30.71 -12.50
N ALA A 405 25.63 29.66 -13.33
CA ALA A 405 25.34 29.75 -14.75
C ALA A 405 23.82 29.97 -15.06
N GLY A 406 22.99 30.20 -14.03
CA GLY A 406 21.54 30.39 -14.16
C GLY A 406 20.71 29.09 -14.13
N GLY A 407 21.36 27.96 -13.86
CA GLY A 407 20.70 26.66 -13.72
C GLY A 407 19.84 26.55 -12.46
N ARG A 408 18.72 25.83 -12.54
CA ARG A 408 17.89 25.51 -11.36
C ARG A 408 18.09 24.07 -10.93
N VAL A 409 18.22 23.83 -9.63
CA VAL A 409 18.42 22.49 -9.07
C VAL A 409 17.26 22.15 -8.16
N VAL A 410 16.71 20.95 -8.34
CA VAL A 410 15.82 20.26 -7.41
C VAL A 410 16.63 19.12 -6.82
N ALA A 411 16.73 18.99 -5.50
CA ALA A 411 17.24 17.76 -4.89
C ALA A 411 16.08 16.78 -4.74
N SER A 412 16.23 15.57 -5.27
CA SER A 412 15.29 14.47 -5.07
C SER A 412 15.74 13.54 -3.95
N PHE A 413 14.82 13.20 -3.05
CA PHE A 413 15.03 12.26 -1.95
C PHE A 413 14.37 10.92 -2.25
N GLY A 414 15.08 9.80 -2.01
CA GLY A 414 14.54 8.44 -2.21
C GLY A 414 15.03 7.77 -3.50
N GLY A 415 14.10 7.44 -4.39
CA GLY A 415 14.32 6.63 -5.60
C GLY A 415 14.30 5.11 -5.34
N ALA A 416 14.39 4.32 -6.41
CA ALA A 416 14.19 2.87 -6.40
C ALA A 416 15.20 2.06 -5.57
N VAL A 417 16.34 2.65 -5.17
CA VAL A 417 17.43 1.95 -4.49
C VAL A 417 17.92 2.76 -3.28
N ASN A 418 18.26 2.04 -2.20
CA ASN A 418 18.60 2.53 -0.85
C ASN A 418 17.37 2.96 -0.05
N ASP A 419 17.61 3.68 1.05
CA ASP A 419 16.61 4.00 2.06
C ASP A 419 16.40 5.51 2.11
N GLU A 420 15.18 5.98 1.86
CA GLU A 420 14.84 7.37 2.12
C GLU A 420 14.98 7.65 3.64
N LEU A 421 15.41 8.86 4.01
CA LEU A 421 15.77 9.22 5.38
C LEU A 421 14.66 8.91 6.41
N ALA A 422 13.38 9.16 6.11
CA ALA A 422 12.29 8.89 7.05
C ALA A 422 11.96 7.39 7.22
N ARG A 423 12.47 6.52 6.33
CA ARG A 423 12.36 5.06 6.40
C ARG A 423 13.17 4.47 7.54
N VAL A 424 14.39 5.00 7.75
CA VAL A 424 15.36 4.44 8.71
C VAL A 424 15.72 5.40 9.85
N CYS A 425 15.61 6.72 9.66
CA CYS A 425 15.72 7.70 10.74
C CYS A 425 14.36 7.88 11.44
N ILE A 426 14.15 7.15 12.54
CA ILE A 426 12.87 7.21 13.28
C ILE A 426 12.67 8.49 14.11
N ASP A 427 13.74 9.25 14.38
CA ASP A 427 13.73 10.50 15.16
C ASP A 427 13.21 11.67 14.31
N PRO A 428 12.00 12.22 14.57
CA PRO A 428 11.39 13.24 13.71
C PRO A 428 12.20 14.55 13.65
N ALA A 429 12.90 14.91 14.73
CA ALA A 429 13.72 16.11 14.77
C ALA A 429 14.97 15.95 13.88
N LYS A 430 15.55 14.74 13.85
CA LYS A 430 16.68 14.42 12.96
C LYS A 430 16.27 14.32 11.49
N VAL A 431 15.10 13.78 11.18
CA VAL A 431 14.55 13.78 9.80
C VAL A 431 14.39 15.22 9.29
N LEU A 432 13.74 16.08 10.08
CA LEU A 432 13.61 17.50 9.76
C LEU A 432 14.99 18.17 9.60
N ALA A 433 15.92 17.93 10.52
CA ALA A 433 17.28 18.48 10.42
C ALA A 433 18.03 18.01 9.16
N ALA A 434 17.88 16.75 8.75
CA ALA A 434 18.48 16.20 7.54
C ALA A 434 17.94 16.87 6.27
N TYR A 435 16.61 17.01 6.14
CA TYR A 435 16.01 17.72 5.00
C TYR A 435 16.40 19.21 5.00
N THR A 436 16.37 19.88 6.16
CA THR A 436 16.83 21.27 6.30
C THR A 436 18.29 21.41 5.88
N LYS A 437 19.17 20.47 6.26
CA LYS A 437 20.59 20.49 5.90
C LYS A 437 20.79 20.47 4.38
N VAL A 438 20.04 19.65 3.65
CA VAL A 438 20.09 19.58 2.19
C VAL A 438 19.60 20.87 1.54
N VAL A 439 18.41 21.34 1.92
CA VAL A 439 17.82 22.57 1.37
C VAL A 439 18.69 23.79 1.63
N THR A 440 19.30 23.89 2.82
CA THR A 440 20.19 25.01 3.16
C THR A 440 21.56 24.90 2.49
N ARG A 441 22.14 23.70 2.40
CA ARG A 441 23.45 23.46 1.76
C ARG A 441 23.48 23.89 0.29
N PHE A 442 22.45 23.51 -0.48
CA PHE A 442 22.37 23.79 -1.91
C PHE A 442 21.49 25.00 -2.27
N GLY A 443 21.04 25.77 -1.28
CA GLY A 443 20.27 27.01 -1.51
C GLY A 443 18.91 26.82 -2.20
N LEU A 444 18.24 25.69 -1.98
CA LEU A 444 17.11 25.24 -2.81
C LEU A 444 15.81 26.01 -2.57
N ASP A 445 15.11 26.35 -3.67
CA ASP A 445 13.71 26.81 -3.69
C ASP A 445 12.72 25.66 -3.94
N ARG A 446 13.22 24.48 -4.34
CA ARG A 446 12.42 23.29 -4.64
C ARG A 446 13.11 21.99 -4.22
N VAL A 447 12.33 21.04 -3.73
CA VAL A 447 12.74 19.64 -3.48
C VAL A 447 11.72 18.68 -4.07
N ASP A 448 12.18 17.48 -4.37
CA ASP A 448 11.39 16.35 -4.81
C ASP A 448 11.52 15.19 -3.81
N PHE A 449 10.46 14.42 -3.62
CA PHE A 449 10.44 13.21 -2.83
C PHE A 449 9.97 12.08 -3.74
N ASP A 450 10.94 11.31 -4.23
CA ASP A 450 10.71 10.18 -5.11
C ASP A 450 10.52 8.90 -4.29
N ILE A 451 9.27 8.55 -4.09
CA ILE A 451 8.87 7.56 -3.09
C ILE A 451 8.38 6.32 -3.82
N GLU A 452 9.21 5.28 -3.79
CA GLU A 452 9.08 4.07 -4.60
C GLU A 452 8.95 2.79 -3.74
N GLY A 453 8.64 1.65 -4.37
CA GLY A 453 8.81 0.30 -3.81
C GLY A 453 8.36 0.09 -2.35
N ALA A 454 9.34 -0.14 -1.46
CA ALA A 454 9.09 -0.34 -0.03
C ALA A 454 8.69 0.98 0.67
N ASP A 455 9.30 2.09 0.29
CA ASP A 455 9.14 3.42 0.88
C ASP A 455 7.74 3.99 0.63
N VAL A 456 7.17 3.77 -0.56
CA VAL A 456 5.77 4.15 -0.87
C VAL A 456 4.76 3.25 -0.16
N SER A 457 5.18 2.05 0.23
CA SER A 457 4.37 1.09 0.95
C SER A 457 4.35 1.37 2.45
N ASP A 458 5.41 1.95 3.02
CA ASP A 458 5.56 2.26 4.44
C ASP A 458 4.82 3.55 4.87
N ALA A 459 3.60 3.38 5.38
CA ALA A 459 2.78 4.47 5.91
C ALA A 459 3.42 5.20 7.13
N ALA A 460 4.24 4.51 7.95
CA ALA A 460 4.85 5.11 9.12
C ALA A 460 6.06 5.99 8.75
N ALA A 461 6.83 5.58 7.74
CA ALA A 461 7.84 6.43 7.09
C ALA A 461 7.19 7.63 6.39
N ASN A 462 6.13 7.40 5.60
CA ASN A 462 5.38 8.46 4.92
C ASN A 462 4.85 9.53 5.87
N GLN A 463 4.24 9.16 7.00
CA GLN A 463 3.72 10.13 7.98
C GLN A 463 4.83 10.95 8.65
N ARG A 464 5.96 10.30 8.96
CA ARG A 464 7.16 10.97 9.50
C ARG A 464 7.74 11.96 8.49
N ARG A 465 7.87 11.54 7.23
CA ARG A 465 8.28 12.36 6.08
C ARG A 465 7.36 13.56 5.90
N ALA A 466 6.06 13.33 5.76
CA ALA A 466 5.04 14.37 5.60
C ALA A 466 5.10 15.42 6.72
N THR A 467 5.22 14.99 7.97
CA THR A 467 5.34 15.87 9.14
C THR A 467 6.61 16.73 9.09
N ALA A 468 7.76 16.12 8.78
CA ALA A 468 9.04 16.84 8.65
C ALA A 468 9.03 17.81 7.46
N VAL A 469 8.44 17.42 6.33
CA VAL A 469 8.31 18.26 5.13
C VAL A 469 7.38 19.46 5.37
N ALA A 470 6.26 19.27 6.06
CA ALA A 470 5.36 20.37 6.43
C ALA A 470 6.06 21.38 7.38
N ALA A 471 6.79 20.88 8.37
CA ALA A 471 7.59 21.71 9.26
C ALA A 471 8.69 22.49 8.50
N LEU A 472 9.42 21.83 7.61
CA LEU A 472 10.44 22.45 6.76
C LEU A 472 9.83 23.53 5.84
N GLN A 473 8.72 23.24 5.16
CA GLN A 473 8.06 24.19 4.27
C GLN A 473 7.60 25.44 5.04
N LYS A 474 7.07 25.27 6.25
CA LYS A 474 6.69 26.36 7.16
C LYS A 474 7.91 27.17 7.62
N GLN A 475 9.00 26.53 8.02
CA GLN A 475 10.27 27.20 8.39
C GLN A 475 10.84 28.02 7.23
N ARG A 476 10.86 27.44 6.02
CA ARG A 476 11.34 28.08 4.79
C ARG A 476 10.49 29.27 4.38
N ALA A 477 9.16 29.16 4.45
CA ALA A 477 8.25 30.28 4.21
C ALA A 477 8.43 31.42 5.25
N ALA A 478 8.54 31.08 6.54
CA ALA A 478 8.77 32.06 7.61
C ALA A 478 10.12 32.78 7.48
N ALA A 479 11.12 32.13 6.89
CA ALA A 479 12.43 32.71 6.57
C ALA A 479 12.46 33.53 5.26
N GLY A 480 11.31 33.74 4.59
CA GLY A 480 11.25 34.48 3.32
C GLY A 480 11.73 33.71 2.09
N HIS A 481 11.97 32.39 2.22
CA HIS A 481 12.48 31.52 1.16
C HIS A 481 11.57 30.30 0.96
N PRO A 482 10.30 30.50 0.53
CA PRO A 482 9.29 29.44 0.47
C PRO A 482 9.76 28.26 -0.38
N LEU A 483 9.54 27.04 0.13
CA LEU A 483 9.97 25.80 -0.49
C LEU A 483 8.84 25.16 -1.29
N GLN A 484 9.09 24.89 -2.57
CA GLN A 484 8.22 24.09 -3.43
C GLN A 484 8.53 22.60 -3.21
N VAL A 485 7.50 21.79 -3.00
CA VAL A 485 7.64 20.34 -2.78
C VAL A 485 6.99 19.59 -3.94
N THR A 486 7.69 18.64 -4.53
CA THR A 486 7.15 17.64 -5.44
C THR A 486 7.08 16.28 -4.72
N LEU A 487 6.06 15.48 -5.02
CA LEU A 487 6.08 14.04 -4.78
C LEU A 487 6.21 13.32 -6.12
N THR A 488 7.25 12.52 -6.31
CA THR A 488 7.39 11.61 -7.45
C THR A 488 6.96 10.21 -7.03
N LEU A 489 6.10 9.57 -7.84
CA LEU A 489 5.39 8.34 -7.47
C LEU A 489 5.21 7.39 -8.66
N PRO A 490 5.23 6.06 -8.43
CA PRO A 490 4.86 5.06 -9.43
C PRO A 490 3.40 5.21 -9.88
N VAL A 491 3.16 5.12 -11.19
CA VAL A 491 1.84 5.29 -11.81
C VAL A 491 1.56 4.18 -12.81
N MET A 492 0.28 3.88 -13.04
CA MET A 492 -0.19 3.09 -14.17
C MET A 492 -0.89 3.99 -15.19
N PRO A 493 -1.16 3.55 -16.44
CA PRO A 493 -1.91 4.34 -17.42
C PRO A 493 -3.32 4.72 -16.93
N TYR A 494 -3.87 3.99 -15.97
CA TYR A 494 -5.15 4.27 -15.30
C TYR A 494 -5.03 5.09 -14.00
N GLY A 495 -3.85 5.66 -13.71
CA GLY A 495 -3.59 6.52 -12.54
C GLY A 495 -2.69 5.87 -11.48
N LEU A 496 -2.54 6.55 -10.35
CA LEU A 496 -1.76 6.10 -9.20
C LEU A 496 -2.40 4.87 -8.54
N LEU A 497 -1.54 4.00 -8.00
CA LEU A 497 -1.93 2.94 -7.08
C LEU A 497 -2.34 3.52 -5.71
N ASP A 498 -3.05 2.72 -4.90
CA ASP A 498 -3.55 3.13 -3.59
C ASP A 498 -2.44 3.63 -2.64
N SER A 499 -1.23 3.07 -2.73
CA SER A 499 -0.04 3.51 -1.96
C SER A 499 0.39 4.94 -2.33
N GLY A 500 0.43 5.27 -3.63
CA GLY A 500 0.71 6.62 -4.11
C GLY A 500 -0.38 7.61 -3.69
N LEU A 501 -1.65 7.25 -3.89
CA LEU A 501 -2.79 8.10 -3.51
C LEU A 501 -2.93 8.23 -1.97
N ARG A 502 -2.48 7.24 -1.19
CA ARG A 502 -2.32 7.35 0.27
C ARG A 502 -1.20 8.34 0.61
N THR A 503 -0.04 8.24 -0.01
CA THR A 503 1.11 9.13 0.23
C THR A 503 0.74 10.60 -0.01
N ILE A 504 -0.01 10.90 -1.08
CA ILE A 504 -0.55 12.25 -1.34
C ILE A 504 -1.50 12.71 -0.23
N ARG A 505 -2.40 11.83 0.25
CA ARG A 505 -3.31 12.14 1.37
C ARG A 505 -2.55 12.37 2.69
N GLU A 506 -1.50 11.60 2.96
CA GLU A 506 -0.65 11.74 4.14
C GLU A 506 0.09 13.09 4.13
N PHE A 507 0.65 13.50 2.98
CA PHE A 507 1.28 14.82 2.81
C PHE A 507 0.26 15.98 2.94
N ALA A 508 -0.89 15.86 2.28
CA ALA A 508 -1.95 16.88 2.37
C ALA A 508 -2.51 17.02 3.79
N ALA A 509 -2.70 15.90 4.52
CA ALA A 509 -3.17 15.90 5.90
C ALA A 509 -2.15 16.48 6.90
N ALA A 510 -0.85 16.30 6.65
CA ALA A 510 0.21 16.97 7.40
C ALA A 510 0.33 18.47 7.11
N GLY A 511 -0.39 18.99 6.10
CA GLY A 511 -0.36 20.39 5.70
C GLY A 511 0.74 20.75 4.69
N VAL A 512 1.33 19.76 4.01
CA VAL A 512 2.28 20.03 2.91
C VAL A 512 1.52 20.59 1.71
N GLN A 513 1.95 21.77 1.24
CA GLN A 513 1.49 22.34 -0.02
C GLN A 513 2.35 21.76 -1.15
N LEU A 514 1.85 20.71 -1.80
CA LEU A 514 2.48 20.14 -3.00
C LEU A 514 2.41 21.14 -4.16
N SER A 515 3.57 21.40 -4.76
CA SER A 515 3.70 22.15 -6.01
C SER A 515 3.51 21.27 -7.25
N ALA A 516 3.73 19.95 -7.10
CA ALA A 516 3.44 18.95 -8.12
C ALA A 516 3.30 17.54 -7.51
N VAL A 517 2.51 16.70 -8.18
CA VAL A 517 2.58 15.23 -8.13
C VAL A 517 3.17 14.80 -9.46
N ASN A 518 4.42 14.38 -9.43
CA ASN A 518 5.18 13.91 -10.58
C ASN A 518 4.99 12.41 -10.74
N LEU A 519 4.79 11.98 -11.98
CA LEU A 519 4.40 10.61 -12.31
C LEU A 519 5.54 9.94 -13.05
N MET A 520 6.04 8.82 -12.51
CA MET A 520 6.98 7.97 -13.21
C MET A 520 6.23 7.19 -14.29
N THR A 521 6.08 7.80 -15.46
CA THR A 521 5.35 7.26 -16.61
C THR A 521 6.22 6.26 -17.37
N MET A 522 6.62 5.22 -16.67
CA MET A 522 7.58 4.18 -17.06
C MET A 522 7.19 2.83 -16.43
N ASP A 523 7.90 1.78 -16.82
CA ASP A 523 7.85 0.42 -16.26
C ASP A 523 6.45 -0.12 -15.89
N TYR A 524 5.51 -0.02 -16.83
CA TYR A 524 4.13 -0.46 -16.66
C TYR A 524 3.98 -1.99 -16.77
N GLY A 525 4.98 -2.67 -17.34
CA GLY A 525 5.00 -4.09 -17.55
C GLY A 525 4.43 -4.54 -18.90
N THR A 526 4.33 -5.85 -19.07
CA THR A 526 4.02 -6.48 -20.35
C THR A 526 2.65 -6.06 -20.91
N GLY A 527 2.65 -5.48 -22.12
CA GLY A 527 1.45 -5.19 -22.89
C GLY A 527 1.25 -3.71 -23.25
N VAL A 528 2.01 -2.79 -22.63
CA VAL A 528 2.01 -1.38 -23.04
C VAL A 528 3.00 -1.17 -24.17
N THR A 529 2.51 -0.75 -25.34
CA THR A 529 3.34 -0.49 -26.54
C THR A 529 3.34 0.98 -26.96
N ASP A 530 2.25 1.71 -26.71
CA ASP A 530 2.17 3.16 -26.92
C ASP A 530 2.49 3.91 -25.63
N MET A 531 3.80 4.14 -25.40
CA MET A 531 4.28 4.82 -24.21
C MET A 531 3.92 6.31 -24.15
N ALA A 532 3.69 6.97 -25.29
CA ALA A 532 3.23 8.36 -25.31
C ALA A 532 1.79 8.47 -24.81
N LYS A 533 0.90 7.62 -25.33
CA LYS A 533 -0.47 7.54 -24.87
C LYS A 533 -0.55 7.11 -23.41
N ALA A 534 0.23 6.10 -23.00
CA ALA A 534 0.25 5.63 -21.62
C ALA A 534 0.61 6.74 -20.61
N ALA A 535 1.62 7.57 -20.91
CA ALA A 535 1.99 8.72 -20.08
C ALA A 535 0.88 9.78 -20.01
N ILE A 536 0.21 10.05 -21.13
CA ILE A 536 -0.90 11.02 -21.23
C ILE A 536 -2.15 10.52 -20.48
N ASP A 537 -2.46 9.23 -20.61
CA ASP A 537 -3.55 8.57 -19.88
C ASP A 537 -3.28 8.63 -18.37
N ALA A 538 -2.07 8.29 -17.92
CA ALA A 538 -1.65 8.34 -16.51
C ALA A 538 -1.79 9.75 -15.90
N ALA A 539 -1.35 10.78 -16.63
CA ALA A 539 -1.48 12.18 -16.22
C ALA A 539 -2.95 12.61 -16.10
N THR A 540 -3.78 12.22 -17.08
CA THR A 540 -5.22 12.51 -17.11
C THR A 540 -5.96 11.81 -15.97
N ALA A 541 -5.67 10.52 -15.76
CA ALA A 541 -6.26 9.71 -14.71
C ALA A 541 -5.86 10.20 -13.31
N THR A 542 -4.60 10.56 -13.09
CA THR A 542 -4.16 11.10 -11.80
C THR A 542 -4.79 12.47 -11.53
N ALA A 543 -4.89 13.35 -12.53
CA ALA A 543 -5.59 14.62 -12.37
C ALA A 543 -7.08 14.43 -11.97
N ALA A 544 -7.72 13.35 -12.42
CA ALA A 544 -9.05 12.97 -11.95
C ALA A 544 -9.02 12.40 -10.51
N GLN A 545 -8.08 11.50 -10.19
CA GLN A 545 -7.92 10.94 -8.85
C GLN A 545 -7.66 12.00 -7.77
N LEU A 546 -6.93 13.07 -8.07
CA LEU A 546 -6.71 14.18 -7.13
C LEU A 546 -8.01 14.78 -6.59
N LYS A 547 -9.13 14.70 -7.33
CA LYS A 547 -10.46 15.14 -6.86
C LYS A 547 -10.95 14.37 -5.62
N THR A 548 -10.44 13.16 -5.39
CA THR A 548 -10.76 12.32 -4.21
C THR A 548 -9.98 12.72 -2.95
N VAL A 549 -8.94 13.53 -3.10
CA VAL A 549 -8.16 14.09 -1.99
C VAL A 549 -8.82 15.40 -1.55
N SER A 550 -9.23 15.50 -0.29
CA SER A 550 -10.00 16.64 0.24
C SER A 550 -9.36 18.00 -0.05
N ALA A 551 -8.03 18.11 0.09
CA ALA A 551 -7.27 19.33 -0.20
C ALA A 551 -7.35 19.80 -1.67
N TYR A 552 -7.65 18.91 -2.62
CA TYR A 552 -7.70 19.19 -4.06
C TYR A 552 -9.10 18.99 -4.67
N ALA A 553 -10.09 18.59 -3.86
CA ALA A 553 -11.46 18.33 -4.31
C ALA A 553 -12.15 19.59 -4.85
N ALA A 554 -11.95 20.74 -4.19
CA ALA A 554 -12.54 22.02 -4.56
C ALA A 554 -11.89 22.70 -5.78
N LEU A 555 -10.76 22.18 -6.27
CA LEU A 555 -10.10 22.72 -7.47
C LEU A 555 -10.94 22.44 -8.73
N SER A 556 -10.73 23.23 -9.77
CA SER A 556 -11.18 22.89 -11.13
C SER A 556 -10.33 21.75 -11.72
N ASP A 557 -10.81 21.10 -12.77
CA ASP A 557 -10.04 20.07 -13.46
C ASP A 557 -8.76 20.62 -14.10
N ALA A 558 -8.76 21.90 -14.52
CA ALA A 558 -7.58 22.59 -15.01
C ALA A 558 -6.54 22.79 -13.88
N GLN A 559 -6.99 23.21 -12.69
CA GLN A 559 -6.10 23.35 -11.52
C GLN A 559 -5.55 22.01 -11.03
N ARG A 560 -6.31 20.91 -11.10
CA ARG A 560 -5.78 19.56 -10.81
C ARG A 560 -4.77 19.08 -11.85
N ARG A 561 -5.00 19.34 -13.15
CA ARG A 561 -3.98 19.08 -14.19
C ARG A 561 -2.72 19.91 -13.96
N ALA A 562 -2.86 21.17 -13.54
CA ALA A 562 -1.74 22.04 -13.19
C ALA A 562 -1.02 21.68 -11.87
N LEU A 563 -1.42 20.60 -11.20
CA LEU A 563 -0.65 19.94 -10.14
C LEU A 563 0.06 18.66 -10.61
N VAL A 564 -0.17 18.18 -11.83
CA VAL A 564 0.47 16.96 -12.35
C VAL A 564 1.76 17.31 -13.09
N ALA A 565 2.80 16.50 -12.88
CA ALA A 565 4.01 16.46 -13.69
C ALA A 565 4.24 15.04 -14.22
N VAL A 566 5.03 14.89 -15.29
CA VAL A 566 5.33 13.57 -15.89
C VAL A 566 6.83 13.38 -16.09
N THR A 567 7.29 12.16 -15.82
CA THR A 567 8.68 11.72 -15.94
C THR A 567 8.70 10.33 -16.57
N PRO A 568 8.83 10.20 -17.90
CA PRO A 568 9.10 8.93 -18.55
C PRO A 568 10.57 8.52 -18.43
N MET A 569 10.85 7.22 -18.52
CA MET A 569 12.18 6.70 -18.80
C MET A 569 12.42 6.81 -20.31
N ILE A 570 13.61 7.25 -20.75
CA ILE A 570 13.88 7.41 -22.20
C ILE A 570 14.43 6.13 -22.83
N GLY A 571 14.02 5.85 -24.07
CA GLY A 571 14.47 4.68 -24.80
C GLY A 571 13.88 3.39 -24.23
N VAL A 572 14.70 2.35 -24.08
CA VAL A 572 14.31 1.06 -23.49
C VAL A 572 14.13 1.21 -21.97
N ASN A 573 13.00 0.70 -21.49
CA ASN A 573 12.58 0.62 -20.09
C ASN A 573 12.99 -0.72 -19.45
N ASP A 574 12.97 -0.80 -18.12
CA ASP A 574 13.39 -1.99 -17.38
C ASP A 574 12.43 -3.18 -17.58
N THR A 575 11.13 -2.93 -17.78
CA THR A 575 10.15 -3.97 -18.16
C THR A 575 10.03 -4.24 -19.68
N GLY A 576 10.88 -3.61 -20.50
CA GLY A 576 11.06 -3.90 -21.93
C GLY A 576 10.23 -3.06 -22.89
N GLU A 577 9.41 -2.13 -22.42
CA GLU A 577 8.78 -1.10 -23.26
C GLU A 577 9.83 -0.16 -23.87
N VAL A 578 9.43 0.59 -24.89
CA VAL A 578 10.31 1.56 -25.56
C VAL A 578 9.65 2.93 -25.67
N PHE A 579 10.12 3.87 -24.86
CA PHE A 579 9.81 5.29 -24.98
C PHE A 579 10.64 5.92 -26.11
N THR A 580 10.05 6.02 -27.31
CA THR A 580 10.76 6.53 -28.50
C THR A 580 10.97 8.05 -28.49
N LEU A 581 11.84 8.54 -29.36
CA LEU A 581 12.06 9.98 -29.57
C LEU A 581 10.79 10.72 -30.02
N ALA A 582 9.89 10.06 -30.74
CA ALA A 582 8.59 10.63 -31.10
C ALA A 582 7.67 10.80 -29.87
N ASN A 583 7.78 9.88 -28.90
CA ASN A 583 7.05 9.96 -27.64
C ASN A 583 7.51 11.15 -26.80
N ALA A 584 8.81 11.48 -26.82
CA ALA A 584 9.36 12.65 -26.14
C ALA A 584 8.71 13.96 -26.62
N THR A 585 8.67 14.17 -27.94
CA THR A 585 8.00 15.31 -28.57
C THR A 585 6.51 15.36 -28.21
N THR A 586 5.82 14.22 -28.25
CA THR A 586 4.38 14.12 -28.00
C THR A 586 4.02 14.44 -26.55
N VAL A 587 4.75 13.86 -25.58
CA VAL A 587 4.52 14.08 -24.15
C VAL A 587 4.91 15.50 -23.73
N ALA A 588 5.98 16.07 -24.26
CA ALA A 588 6.35 17.47 -24.03
C ALA A 588 5.28 18.45 -24.56
N ALA A 589 4.82 18.24 -25.79
CA ALA A 589 3.78 19.08 -26.39
C ALA A 589 2.46 18.98 -25.61
N TYR A 590 2.08 17.77 -25.16
CA TYR A 590 0.93 17.59 -24.26
C TYR A 590 1.12 18.33 -22.94
N ALA A 591 2.28 18.18 -22.29
CA ALA A 591 2.59 18.80 -21.00
C ALA A 591 2.47 20.32 -21.06
N LYS A 592 3.02 20.93 -22.12
CA LYS A 592 2.91 22.36 -22.40
C LYS A 592 1.45 22.77 -22.67
N ALA A 593 0.79 22.10 -23.61
CA ALA A 593 -0.56 22.47 -24.05
C ALA A 593 -1.64 22.33 -22.96
N ASN A 594 -1.43 21.45 -21.98
CA ASN A 594 -2.37 21.21 -20.88
C ASN A 594 -1.98 21.91 -19.56
N GLY A 595 -0.88 22.67 -19.56
CA GLY A 595 -0.43 23.43 -18.39
C GLY A 595 -0.01 22.56 -17.21
N LEU A 596 0.72 21.47 -17.47
CA LEU A 596 1.28 20.61 -16.42
C LEU A 596 2.33 21.37 -15.59
N ALA A 597 2.50 20.96 -14.33
CA ALA A 597 3.43 21.58 -13.38
C ALA A 597 4.91 21.33 -13.75
N GLY A 598 5.21 20.19 -14.37
CA GLY A 598 6.58 19.80 -14.69
C GLY A 598 6.70 18.65 -15.69
N LEU A 599 7.92 18.53 -16.23
CA LEU A 599 8.35 17.52 -17.18
C LEU A 599 9.78 17.10 -16.81
N GLY A 600 9.94 15.86 -16.37
CA GLY A 600 11.25 15.22 -16.16
C GLY A 600 11.46 14.10 -17.18
N TRP A 601 12.60 13.41 -17.07
CA TRP A 601 12.79 12.06 -17.61
C TRP A 601 13.92 11.35 -16.86
N TRP A 602 13.91 10.01 -16.88
CA TRP A 602 14.99 9.16 -16.38
C TRP A 602 15.88 8.65 -17.53
N GLU A 603 17.10 9.15 -17.73
CA GLU A 603 17.73 10.32 -17.09
C GLU A 603 18.70 11.00 -18.08
N LEU A 604 19.31 12.12 -17.70
CA LEU A 604 20.20 12.89 -18.59
C LEU A 604 21.44 12.11 -19.04
N THR A 605 22.06 11.34 -18.15
CA THR A 605 23.25 10.52 -18.48
C THR A 605 22.93 9.45 -19.53
N ARG A 606 21.68 8.95 -19.54
CA ARG A 606 21.16 7.92 -20.46
C ARG A 606 20.89 8.42 -21.87
N ASP A 607 20.82 9.73 -22.12
CA ASP A 607 20.45 10.31 -23.42
C ASP A 607 21.60 10.22 -24.44
N GLN A 608 21.99 8.98 -24.78
CA GLN A 608 23.04 8.60 -25.70
C GLN A 608 22.80 7.19 -26.25
N PRO A 609 23.44 6.81 -27.37
CA PRO A 609 23.34 5.45 -27.90
C PRO A 609 24.25 4.49 -27.12
N CYS A 610 23.90 3.20 -27.10
CA CYS A 610 24.69 2.16 -26.44
C CYS A 610 25.89 1.72 -27.29
N THR A 611 26.89 2.59 -27.42
CA THR A 611 28.13 2.32 -28.17
C THR A 611 29.37 2.40 -27.27
N GLY A 612 30.52 1.94 -27.76
CA GLY A 612 31.82 2.16 -27.09
C GLY A 612 31.98 1.53 -25.70
N GLY A 613 31.18 0.51 -25.35
CA GLY A 613 31.22 -0.12 -24.03
C GLY A 613 30.43 0.60 -22.93
N ILE A 614 29.62 1.59 -23.28
CA ILE A 614 28.69 2.25 -22.35
C ILE A 614 27.69 1.20 -21.80
N PRO A 615 27.55 1.05 -20.47
CA PRO A 615 26.60 0.12 -19.87
C PRO A 615 25.14 0.43 -20.24
N ALA A 616 24.29 -0.60 -20.30
CA ALA A 616 22.88 -0.46 -20.68
C ALA A 616 22.10 0.57 -19.83
N TYR A 617 22.39 0.66 -18.53
CA TYR A 617 21.77 1.64 -17.63
C TYR A 617 22.26 3.09 -17.85
N MET A 618 23.31 3.32 -18.65
CA MET A 618 23.86 4.64 -19.00
C MET A 618 23.55 5.05 -20.44
N CYS A 619 22.66 4.33 -21.14
CA CYS A 619 22.26 4.64 -22.50
C CYS A 619 20.78 4.33 -22.73
N THR A 620 20.24 4.81 -23.85
CA THR A 620 18.82 4.67 -24.18
C THR A 620 18.42 3.29 -24.69
N GLY A 621 19.35 2.37 -24.97
CA GLY A 621 19.07 1.16 -25.78
C GLY A 621 18.74 1.45 -27.25
N MET A 622 18.75 2.72 -27.67
CA MET A 622 18.37 3.17 -29.02
C MET A 622 19.59 3.65 -29.81
N SER A 623 19.42 3.81 -31.13
CA SER A 623 20.43 4.38 -32.03
C SER A 623 20.46 5.92 -32.08
N SER A 624 19.61 6.59 -31.29
CA SER A 624 19.53 8.04 -31.20
C SER A 624 20.87 8.67 -30.78
N THR A 625 21.26 9.78 -31.41
CA THR A 625 22.49 10.49 -31.06
C THR A 625 22.40 11.11 -29.67
N ARG A 626 23.56 11.38 -29.06
CA ARG A 626 23.62 11.96 -27.71
C ARG A 626 22.90 13.32 -27.64
N TRP A 627 22.10 13.50 -26.59
CA TRP A 627 21.21 14.63 -26.33
C TRP A 627 19.95 14.72 -27.21
N ALA A 628 19.59 13.67 -27.96
CA ALA A 628 18.43 13.70 -28.84
C ALA A 628 17.11 13.83 -28.07
N TYR A 629 16.91 13.06 -27.00
CA TYR A 629 15.68 13.12 -26.20
C TYR A 629 15.54 14.47 -25.50
N SER A 630 16.61 14.95 -24.87
CA SER A 630 16.65 16.23 -24.18
C SER A 630 16.29 17.37 -25.12
N LYS A 631 16.86 17.38 -26.35
CA LYS A 631 16.53 18.39 -27.36
C LYS A 631 15.08 18.29 -27.83
N ALA A 632 14.51 17.09 -27.97
CA ALA A 632 13.11 16.91 -28.32
C ALA A 632 12.17 17.41 -27.22
N PHE A 633 12.39 17.02 -25.95
CA PHE A 633 11.62 17.51 -24.81
C PHE A 633 11.72 19.04 -24.67
N VAL A 634 12.94 19.59 -24.70
CA VAL A 634 13.17 21.04 -24.57
C VAL A 634 12.55 21.83 -25.73
N ALA A 635 12.62 21.32 -26.97
CA ALA A 635 12.04 22.01 -28.14
C ALA A 635 10.50 22.03 -28.10
N ALA A 636 9.87 20.94 -27.68
CA ALA A 636 8.41 20.82 -27.63
C ALA A 636 7.77 21.40 -26.35
N ALA A 637 8.55 21.60 -25.29
CA ALA A 637 8.11 22.24 -24.05
C ALA A 637 8.24 23.79 -24.06
N ARG A 638 9.05 24.36 -24.97
CA ARG A 638 9.20 25.80 -25.20
C ARG A 638 8.00 26.38 -25.94
#